data_AF-A0ABD3EGT4-F1
#
_entry.id   AF-A0ABD3EGT4-F1
#
_cell.length_a   1.000
_cell.length_b   1.000
_cell.length_c   1.000
_cell.angle_alpha   90.00
_cell.angle_beta   90.00
_cell.angle_gamma   90.00
#
_symmetry.space_group_name_H-M   'P 1'
#
loop_
_entity.id
_entity.type
_entity.pdbx_description
1 polymer ?
#
loop_
_entity_poly.entity_id
_entity_poly.type
_entity_poly.pdbx_seq_one_letter_code
_entity_poly.pdbx_strand_id
1 'polypeptide(L)'
;MQKQSKKIIKASRINCIERIPNEVLIREILGRVAESSYTDLFNLRLSCKIFNEIAEDKYVYQCVSLDRFPIVHWVPLKEKQKSFLNKCQEYGNPEMLYRQAMLDYFNRGKRRSACNHLDKAVKLDHKGAYYLACIIMIICGDPESKAFGIKYLSEFKKSNTKHVTRVCRNNLIKYLGKMWVNNPDLHRSSTCCSNPNPHQRRQMWCDDDAINECEACDADREIKMIRSTIHSYHE
;
A
#
# COMPACT_ATOMS: atom_id res chain seq x y z
N MET A 1 -74.95 -13.46 11.50
CA MET A 1 -73.71 -13.47 10.70
C MET A 1 -72.71 -12.49 11.30
N GLN A 2 -71.80 -12.96 12.16
CA GLN A 2 -70.75 -12.13 12.76
C GLN A 2 -69.56 -12.04 11.80
N LYS A 3 -69.26 -10.83 11.29
CA LYS A 3 -68.02 -10.54 10.56
C LYS A 3 -66.88 -10.40 11.57
N GLN A 4 -66.04 -11.43 11.67
CA GLN A 4 -64.76 -11.31 12.37
C GLN A 4 -63.79 -10.46 11.52
N SER A 5 -63.43 -9.28 12.01
CA SER A 5 -62.35 -8.49 11.41
C SER A 5 -61.02 -9.17 11.72
N LYS A 6 -60.34 -9.68 10.68
CA LYS A 6 -58.96 -10.15 10.81
C LYS A 6 -58.05 -8.94 11.04
N LYS A 7 -57.62 -8.75 12.28
CA LYS A 7 -56.54 -7.82 12.64
C LYS A 7 -55.25 -8.37 12.06
N ILE A 8 -54.75 -7.77 10.98
CA ILE A 8 -53.43 -8.08 10.42
C ILE A 8 -52.39 -7.60 11.44
N ILE A 9 -51.82 -8.53 12.20
CA ILE A 9 -50.67 -8.25 13.06
C ILE A 9 -49.51 -7.96 12.10
N LYS A 10 -49.15 -6.68 12.00
CA LYS A 10 -47.97 -6.25 11.25
C LYS A 10 -46.76 -6.83 11.98
N ALA A 11 -46.22 -7.94 11.47
CA ALA A 11 -45.00 -8.52 12.01
C ALA A 11 -43.94 -7.41 12.01
N SER A 12 -43.49 -7.02 13.20
CA SER A 12 -42.30 -6.21 13.38
C SER A 12 -41.18 -6.94 12.64
N ARG A 13 -40.74 -6.39 11.50
CA ARG A 13 -39.52 -6.89 10.85
C ARG A 13 -38.40 -6.54 11.81
N ILE A 14 -38.02 -7.49 12.65
CA ILE A 14 -36.85 -7.38 13.51
C ILE A 14 -35.67 -7.14 12.55
N ASN A 15 -35.07 -5.95 12.64
CA ASN A 15 -33.90 -5.62 11.86
C ASN A 15 -32.72 -6.37 12.48
N CYS A 16 -32.38 -7.53 11.93
CA CYS A 16 -31.32 -8.40 12.47
C CYS A 16 -29.98 -7.67 12.62
N ILE A 17 -29.72 -6.64 11.82
CA ILE A 17 -28.50 -5.83 11.86
C ILE A 17 -28.39 -5.08 13.20
N GLU A 18 -29.51 -4.59 13.76
CA GLU A 18 -29.53 -3.87 15.05
C GLU A 18 -29.15 -4.76 16.24
N ARG A 19 -29.18 -6.08 16.06
CA ARG A 19 -28.82 -7.06 17.09
C ARG A 19 -27.35 -7.47 17.05
N ILE A 20 -26.63 -7.09 15.99
CA ILE A 20 -25.22 -7.41 15.83
C ILE A 20 -24.41 -6.29 16.50
N PRO A 21 -23.42 -6.61 17.34
CA PRO A 21 -22.54 -5.58 17.92
C PRO A 21 -21.87 -4.74 16.84
N ASN A 22 -21.84 -3.42 17.03
CA ASN A 22 -21.24 -2.48 16.07
C ASN A 22 -19.80 -2.86 15.71
N GLU A 23 -19.01 -3.32 16.68
CA GLU A 23 -17.63 -3.77 16.44
C GLU A 23 -17.54 -4.88 15.39
N VAL A 24 -18.47 -5.84 15.44
CA VAL A 24 -18.54 -6.94 14.46
C VAL A 24 -18.92 -6.41 13.08
N LEU A 25 -19.89 -5.49 13.02
CA LEU A 25 -20.28 -4.84 11.76
C LEU A 25 -19.12 -4.01 11.17
N ILE A 26 -18.37 -3.29 12.01
CA ILE A 26 -17.23 -2.48 11.61
C ILE A 26 -16.10 -3.37 11.06
N ARG A 27 -15.69 -4.39 11.80
CA ARG A 27 -14.54 -5.22 11.42
C ARG A 27 -14.83 -6.20 10.30
N GLU A 28 -15.95 -6.92 10.42
CA GLU A 28 -16.22 -8.08 9.55
C GLU A 28 -17.04 -7.72 8.31
N ILE A 29 -17.69 -6.56 8.29
CA ILE A 29 -18.46 -6.09 7.13
C ILE A 29 -17.82 -4.83 6.54
N LEU A 30 -17.83 -3.71 7.27
CA LEU A 30 -17.38 -2.43 6.73
C LEU A 30 -15.89 -2.45 6.38
N GLY A 31 -15.03 -3.02 7.22
CA GLY A 31 -13.60 -3.15 6.93
C GLY A 31 -13.34 -3.92 5.64
N ARG A 32 -13.98 -5.09 5.47
CA ARG A 32 -13.85 -5.93 4.27
C ARG A 32 -14.43 -5.26 3.01
N VAL A 33 -15.55 -4.57 3.14
CA VAL A 33 -16.15 -3.80 2.03
C VAL A 33 -15.26 -2.61 1.67
N ALA A 34 -14.73 -1.90 2.66
CA ALA A 34 -13.81 -0.79 2.46
C ALA A 34 -12.51 -1.24 1.75
N GLU A 35 -11.94 -2.37 2.17
CA GLU A 35 -10.74 -2.96 1.58
C GLU A 35 -10.97 -3.41 0.13
N SER A 36 -12.15 -3.94 -0.19
CA SER A 36 -12.44 -4.38 -1.56
C SER A 36 -12.80 -3.24 -2.50
N SER A 37 -13.56 -2.24 -2.02
CA SER A 37 -14.09 -1.18 -2.89
C SER A 37 -14.62 0.01 -2.09
N TYR A 38 -13.97 1.17 -2.25
CA TYR A 38 -14.49 2.42 -1.67
C TYR A 38 -15.91 2.74 -2.19
N THR A 39 -16.23 2.37 -3.44
CA THR A 39 -17.56 2.62 -4.03
C THR A 39 -18.63 1.80 -3.31
N ASP A 40 -18.34 0.53 -3.00
CA ASP A 40 -19.27 -0.33 -2.29
C ASP A 40 -19.41 0.07 -0.82
N LEU A 41 -18.36 0.61 -0.20
CA LEU A 41 -18.47 1.24 1.11
C LEU A 41 -19.47 2.40 1.09
N PHE A 42 -19.41 3.30 0.10
CA PHE A 42 -20.38 4.39 -0.01
C PHE A 42 -21.80 3.87 -0.29
N ASN A 43 -21.96 2.85 -1.13
CA ASN A 43 -23.27 2.22 -1.37
C ASN A 43 -23.83 1.60 -0.08
N LEU A 44 -22.98 0.92 0.71
CA LEU A 44 -23.35 0.32 1.97
C LEU A 44 -23.78 1.38 2.99
N ARG A 45 -23.08 2.52 3.06
CA ARG A 45 -23.48 3.67 3.88
C ARG A 45 -24.86 4.20 3.50
N LEU A 46 -25.18 4.25 2.20
CA LEU A 46 -26.48 4.72 1.72
C LEU A 46 -27.62 3.71 1.96
N SER A 47 -27.29 2.44 2.25
CA SER A 47 -28.29 1.39 2.40
C SER A 47 -29.10 1.49 3.71
N CYS A 48 -28.48 1.90 4.82
CA CYS A 48 -29.17 2.05 6.09
C CYS A 48 -28.47 3.03 7.04
N LYS A 49 -29.25 3.57 8.00
CA LYS A 49 -28.78 4.55 8.98
C LYS A 49 -27.63 4.01 9.83
N ILE A 50 -27.71 2.76 10.26
CA ILE A 50 -26.69 2.12 11.10
C ILE A 50 -25.35 2.13 10.36
N PHE A 51 -25.28 1.55 9.16
CA PHE A 51 -24.04 1.54 8.37
C PHE A 51 -23.52 2.93 8.06
N ASN A 52 -24.40 3.91 7.82
CA ASN A 52 -23.94 5.29 7.63
C ASN A 52 -23.22 5.85 8.87
N GLU A 53 -23.73 5.57 10.06
CA GLU A 53 -23.16 6.05 11.33
C GLU A 53 -21.86 5.31 11.67
N ILE A 54 -21.86 3.98 11.65
CA ILE A 54 -20.68 3.19 12.04
C ILE A 54 -19.56 3.19 10.97
N ALA A 55 -19.85 3.57 9.72
CA ALA A 55 -18.82 3.76 8.71
C ALA A 55 -17.91 4.98 8.94
N GLU A 56 -18.26 5.87 9.88
CA GLU A 56 -17.37 6.96 10.31
C GLU A 56 -16.29 6.49 11.30
N ASP A 57 -16.29 5.20 11.69
CA ASP A 57 -15.26 4.65 12.55
C ASP A 57 -13.86 4.72 11.92
N LYS A 58 -12.86 5.03 12.75
CA LYS A 58 -11.45 5.17 12.36
C LYS A 58 -10.93 3.94 11.61
N TYR A 59 -11.28 2.74 12.07
CA TYR A 59 -10.84 1.48 11.48
C TYR A 59 -11.28 1.35 10.02
N VAL A 60 -12.50 1.80 9.70
CA VAL A 60 -13.01 1.75 8.32
C VAL A 60 -12.12 2.54 7.38
N TYR A 61 -11.76 3.77 7.75
CA TYR A 61 -10.85 4.62 6.96
C TYR A 61 -9.44 4.03 6.83
N GLN A 62 -8.97 3.28 7.83
CA GLN A 62 -7.69 2.57 7.75
C GLN A 62 -7.73 1.44 6.72
N CYS A 63 -8.89 0.79 6.53
CA CYS A 63 -9.06 -0.33 5.59
C CYS A 63 -9.37 0.10 4.16
N VAL A 64 -9.89 1.32 3.92
CA VAL A 64 -10.31 1.77 2.58
C VAL A 64 -9.23 1.51 1.52
N SER A 65 -9.60 0.79 0.45
CA SER A 65 -8.79 0.71 -0.77
C SER A 65 -8.81 2.04 -1.50
N LEU A 66 -7.61 2.50 -1.87
CA LEU A 66 -7.38 3.74 -2.59
C LEU A 66 -7.03 3.52 -4.06
N ASP A 67 -7.25 2.32 -4.63
CA ASP A 67 -6.81 1.95 -5.98
C ASP A 67 -7.39 2.84 -7.09
N ARG A 68 -8.58 3.38 -6.86
CA ARG A 68 -9.29 4.28 -7.78
C ARG A 68 -8.93 5.75 -7.60
N PHE A 69 -8.14 6.10 -6.58
CA PHE A 69 -7.62 7.46 -6.39
C PHE A 69 -6.20 7.52 -6.96
N PRO A 70 -5.86 8.53 -7.79
CA PRO A 70 -4.50 8.67 -8.29
C PRO A 70 -3.55 9.10 -7.16
N ILE A 71 -2.28 8.73 -7.29
CA ILE A 71 -1.23 9.18 -6.35
C ILE A 71 -0.93 10.67 -6.49
N VAL A 72 -0.89 11.17 -7.73
CA VAL A 72 -0.77 12.60 -8.07
C VAL A 72 -2.11 13.08 -8.64
N HIS A 73 -2.62 14.15 -8.07
CA HIS A 73 -3.85 14.80 -8.54
C HIS A 73 -3.48 15.97 -9.46
N TRP A 74 -3.43 15.71 -10.76
CA TRP A 74 -3.17 16.72 -11.79
C TRP A 74 -4.34 17.71 -11.98
N VAL A 75 -5.54 17.28 -11.57
CA VAL A 75 -6.74 18.12 -11.54
C VAL A 75 -7.14 18.29 -10.07
N PRO A 76 -7.60 19.49 -9.65
CA PRO A 76 -8.09 19.70 -8.30
C PRO A 76 -9.18 18.69 -7.91
N LEU A 77 -9.01 18.10 -6.73
CA LEU A 77 -10.02 17.24 -6.14
C LEU A 77 -11.28 18.04 -5.79
N LYS A 78 -12.44 17.40 -5.95
CA LYS A 78 -13.68 17.93 -5.37
C LYS A 78 -13.55 17.94 -3.85
N GLU A 79 -14.14 18.93 -3.18
CA GLU A 79 -14.03 19.08 -1.72
C GLU A 79 -14.41 17.82 -0.94
N LYS A 80 -15.45 17.09 -1.39
CA LYS A 80 -15.82 15.81 -0.77
C LYS A 80 -14.73 14.74 -0.87
N GLN A 81 -14.05 14.65 -2.03
CA GLN A 81 -12.95 13.71 -2.22
C GLN A 81 -11.75 14.11 -1.37
N LYS A 82 -11.42 15.40 -1.35
CA LYS A 82 -10.34 15.95 -0.53
C LYS A 82 -10.58 15.68 0.96
N SER A 83 -11.77 15.96 1.47
CA SER A 83 -12.16 15.69 2.86
C SER A 83 -12.05 14.20 3.19
N PHE A 84 -12.50 13.32 2.30
CA PHE A 84 -12.40 11.87 2.47
C PHE A 84 -10.94 11.39 2.55
N LEU A 85 -10.09 11.82 1.60
CA LEU A 85 -8.68 11.43 1.59
C LEU A 85 -7.91 12.01 2.79
N ASN A 86 -8.24 13.22 3.23
CA ASN A 86 -7.67 13.80 4.45
C ASN A 86 -8.01 12.97 5.68
N LYS A 87 -9.26 12.47 5.80
CA LYS A 87 -9.63 11.53 6.89
C LYS A 87 -8.85 10.22 6.80
N CYS A 88 -8.72 9.62 5.61
CA CYS A 88 -7.88 8.43 5.43
C CYS A 88 -6.44 8.69 5.90
N GLN A 89 -5.87 9.85 5.59
CA GLN A 89 -4.53 10.22 6.05
C GLN A 89 -4.45 10.42 7.56
N GLU A 90 -5.38 11.19 8.14
CA GLU A 90 -5.45 11.48 9.57
C GLU A 90 -5.59 10.20 10.40
N TYR A 91 -6.43 9.27 9.94
CA TYR A 91 -6.67 8.00 10.61
C TYR A 91 -5.60 6.94 10.32
N GLY A 92 -4.64 7.25 9.45
CA GLY A 92 -3.45 6.43 9.22
C GLY A 92 -3.69 5.24 8.30
N ASN A 93 -4.46 5.44 7.22
CA ASN A 93 -4.57 4.47 6.14
C ASN A 93 -3.17 4.12 5.60
N PRO A 94 -2.75 2.83 5.62
CA PRO A 94 -1.38 2.45 5.27
C PRO A 94 -1.00 2.79 3.82
N GLU A 95 -1.91 2.63 2.87
CA GLU A 95 -1.69 2.96 1.46
C GLU A 95 -1.57 4.49 1.28
N MET A 96 -2.34 5.29 2.02
CA MET A 96 -2.20 6.74 2.03
C MET A 96 -0.84 7.19 2.56
N LEU A 97 -0.40 6.59 3.68
CA LEU A 97 0.93 6.85 4.26
C LEU A 97 2.04 6.48 3.28
N TYR A 98 1.94 5.31 2.64
CA TYR A 98 2.88 4.87 1.61
C TYR A 98 2.95 5.85 0.43
N ARG A 99 1.81 6.25 -0.13
CA ARG A 99 1.73 7.23 -1.23
C ARG A 99 2.32 8.59 -0.84
N GLN A 100 2.04 9.05 0.38
CA GLN A 100 2.61 10.29 0.90
C GLN A 100 4.13 10.21 1.03
N ALA A 101 4.66 9.06 1.49
CA ALA A 101 6.10 8.83 1.54
C ALA A 101 6.75 8.87 0.16
N MET A 102 6.11 8.29 -0.86
CA MET A 102 6.59 8.34 -2.23
C MET A 102 6.70 9.78 -2.75
N LEU A 103 5.65 10.58 -2.56
CA LEU A 103 5.66 11.99 -2.98
C LEU A 103 6.72 12.79 -2.21
N ASP A 104 6.83 12.58 -0.91
CA ASP A 104 7.81 13.28 -0.09
C ASP A 104 9.24 12.93 -0.49
N TYR A 105 9.51 11.65 -0.76
CA TYR A 105 10.85 11.20 -1.14
C TYR A 105 11.20 11.53 -2.59
N PHE A 106 10.40 11.08 -3.56
CA PHE A 106 10.76 11.13 -4.98
C PHE A 106 10.48 12.49 -5.63
N ASN A 107 9.40 13.17 -5.24
CA ASN A 107 9.02 14.43 -5.87
C ASN A 107 9.53 15.65 -5.10
N ARG A 108 9.53 15.61 -3.76
CA ARG A 108 9.80 16.78 -2.91
C ARG A 108 11.17 16.78 -2.22
N GLY A 109 11.93 15.67 -2.29
CA GLY A 109 13.22 15.52 -1.60
C GLY A 109 13.13 15.57 -0.07
N LYS A 110 11.93 15.43 0.52
CA LYS A 110 11.67 15.51 1.97
C LYS A 110 11.93 14.17 2.66
N ARG A 111 13.20 13.76 2.73
CA ARG A 111 13.61 12.44 3.26
C ARG A 111 13.04 12.12 4.65
N ARG A 112 13.17 13.03 5.63
CA ARG A 112 12.67 12.80 7.01
C ARG A 112 11.15 12.58 7.05
N SER A 113 10.40 13.34 6.25
CA SER A 113 8.94 13.17 6.12
C SER A 113 8.60 11.79 5.53
N ALA A 114 9.31 11.39 4.47
CA ALA A 114 9.11 10.08 3.86
C ALA A 114 9.41 8.93 4.83
N CYS A 115 10.53 8.99 5.57
CA CYS A 115 10.87 7.98 6.58
C CYS A 115 9.78 7.87 7.66
N ASN A 116 9.25 8.99 8.16
CA ASN A 116 8.18 8.98 9.16
C ASN A 116 6.89 8.32 8.64
N HIS A 117 6.53 8.56 7.38
CA HIS A 117 5.35 7.94 6.77
C HIS A 117 5.57 6.44 6.50
N LEU A 118 6.77 6.05 6.05
CA LEU A 118 7.13 4.64 5.85
C LEU A 118 7.12 3.85 7.14
N ASP A 119 7.72 4.37 8.22
CA ASP A 119 7.72 3.72 9.54
C ASP A 119 6.30 3.41 10.02
N LYS A 120 5.39 4.39 9.90
CA LYS A 120 3.98 4.19 10.25
C LYS A 120 3.30 3.14 9.38
N ALA A 121 3.52 3.17 8.06
CA ALA A 121 2.92 2.21 7.14
C ALA A 121 3.47 0.78 7.35
N VAL A 122 4.77 0.65 7.63
CA VAL A 122 5.42 -0.62 7.95
C VAL A 122 4.88 -1.24 9.24
N LYS A 123 4.66 -0.42 10.28
CA LYS A 123 4.02 -0.87 11.53
C LYS A 123 2.58 -1.37 11.34
N LEU A 124 1.95 -1.02 10.22
CA LEU A 124 0.63 -1.48 9.79
C LEU A 124 0.73 -2.59 8.70
N ASP A 125 1.86 -3.29 8.63
CA ASP A 125 2.14 -4.40 7.71
C ASP A 125 2.03 -4.06 6.21
N HIS A 126 2.25 -2.78 5.85
CA HIS A 126 2.20 -2.38 4.46
C HIS A 126 3.44 -2.83 3.67
N LYS A 127 3.32 -3.94 2.95
CA LYS A 127 4.42 -4.59 2.21
C LYS A 127 5.12 -3.67 1.20
N GLY A 128 4.36 -2.83 0.49
CA GLY A 128 4.94 -1.85 -0.44
C GLY A 128 5.79 -0.79 0.25
N ALA A 129 5.43 -0.42 1.49
CA ALA A 129 6.19 0.54 2.29
C ALA A 129 7.46 -0.11 2.84
N TYR A 130 7.38 -1.36 3.29
CA TYR A 130 8.56 -2.12 3.72
C TYR A 130 9.56 -2.26 2.57
N TYR A 131 9.08 -2.68 1.40
CA TYR A 131 9.89 -2.79 0.19
C TYR A 131 10.54 -1.45 -0.15
N LEU A 132 9.78 -0.35 -0.20
CA LEU A 132 10.32 0.97 -0.49
C LEU A 132 11.35 1.45 0.55
N ALA A 133 11.13 1.18 1.84
CA ALA A 133 12.09 1.50 2.89
C ALA A 133 13.44 0.80 2.62
N CYS A 134 13.42 -0.47 2.25
CA CYS A 134 14.63 -1.22 1.87
C CYS A 134 15.35 -0.57 0.68
N ILE A 135 14.60 -0.22 -0.37
CA ILE A 135 15.16 0.45 -1.55
C ILE A 135 15.81 1.79 -1.18
N ILE A 136 15.17 2.62 -0.35
CA ILE A 136 15.73 3.91 0.07
C ILE A 136 17.01 3.73 0.90
N MET A 137 17.02 2.76 1.82
CA MET A 137 18.22 2.41 2.59
C MET A 137 19.39 2.00 1.69
N ILE A 138 19.12 1.22 0.64
CA ILE A 138 20.14 0.76 -0.31
C ILE A 138 20.71 1.91 -1.15
N ILE A 139 19.86 2.80 -1.66
CA ILE A 139 20.26 3.85 -2.60
C ILE A 139 20.99 4.99 -1.86
N CYS A 140 20.56 5.33 -0.64
CA CYS A 140 20.95 6.58 0.02
C CYS A 140 21.45 6.44 1.46
N GLY A 141 21.39 5.24 2.02
CA GLY A 141 21.94 4.99 3.34
C GLY A 141 23.45 5.21 3.36
N ASP A 142 23.95 5.53 4.54
CA ASP A 142 25.36 5.29 4.87
C ASP A 142 25.69 3.78 4.68
N PRO A 143 26.97 3.37 4.72
CA PRO A 143 27.36 1.98 4.50
C PRO A 143 26.63 0.96 5.40
N GLU A 144 26.32 1.33 6.64
CA GLU A 144 25.61 0.48 7.60
C GLU A 144 24.13 0.38 7.22
N SER A 145 23.45 1.51 7.01
CA SER A 145 22.07 1.58 6.53
C SER A 145 21.88 0.80 5.23
N LYS A 146 22.83 0.91 4.30
CA LYS A 146 22.82 0.15 3.04
C LYS A 146 22.92 -1.35 3.27
N ALA A 147 23.79 -1.81 4.17
CA ALA A 147 23.91 -3.22 4.53
C ALA A 147 22.60 -3.75 5.14
N PHE A 148 21.96 -2.97 6.02
CA PHE A 148 20.63 -3.30 6.54
C PHE A 148 19.57 -3.36 5.44
N GLY A 149 19.57 -2.41 4.51
CA GLY A 149 18.66 -2.41 3.36
C GLY A 149 18.77 -3.67 2.51
N ILE A 150 20.00 -4.14 2.23
CA ILE A 150 20.24 -5.40 1.49
C ILE A 150 19.69 -6.60 2.27
N LYS A 151 20.03 -6.69 3.56
CA LYS A 151 19.58 -7.78 4.44
C LYS A 151 18.06 -7.84 4.54
N TYR A 152 17.41 -6.72 4.84
CA TYR A 152 15.95 -6.64 4.98
C TYR A 152 15.22 -6.93 3.68
N LEU A 153 15.77 -6.51 2.54
CA LEU A 153 15.20 -6.87 1.23
C LEU A 153 15.28 -8.37 0.97
N SER A 154 16.41 -9.00 1.31
CA SER A 154 16.57 -10.45 1.21
C SER A 154 15.58 -11.20 2.11
N GLU A 155 15.46 -10.80 3.38
CA GLU A 155 14.51 -11.37 4.34
C GLU A 155 13.05 -11.18 3.90
N PHE A 156 12.70 -10.00 3.37
CA PHE A 156 11.38 -9.74 2.79
C PHE A 156 11.07 -10.69 1.64
N LYS A 157 12.05 -10.96 0.75
CA LYS A 157 11.89 -11.86 -0.40
C LYS A 157 11.84 -13.33 0.01
N LYS A 158 12.54 -13.73 1.09
CA LYS A 158 12.47 -15.09 1.65
C LYS A 158 11.14 -15.34 2.37
N SER A 159 10.60 -14.32 3.05
CA SER A 159 9.34 -14.43 3.81
C SER A 159 8.06 -14.24 2.97
N ASN A 160 8.18 -13.77 1.72
CA ASN A 160 7.05 -13.54 0.83
C ASN A 160 7.16 -14.31 -0.48
N THR A 161 6.03 -14.54 -1.13
CA THR A 161 6.04 -15.16 -2.46
C THR A 161 6.69 -14.23 -3.49
N LYS A 162 7.30 -14.81 -4.54
CA LYS A 162 7.82 -14.04 -5.69
C LYS A 162 6.76 -13.09 -6.27
N HIS A 163 5.48 -13.48 -6.20
CA HIS A 163 4.35 -12.67 -6.61
C HIS A 163 4.25 -11.37 -5.81
N VAL A 164 4.32 -11.42 -4.48
CA VAL A 164 4.22 -10.24 -3.60
C VAL A 164 5.34 -9.24 -3.88
N THR A 165 6.59 -9.71 -4.00
CA THR A 165 7.72 -8.85 -4.33
C THR A 165 7.53 -8.19 -5.70
N ARG A 166 7.04 -8.94 -6.69
CA ARG A 166 6.72 -8.41 -8.01
C ARG A 166 5.62 -7.34 -7.96
N VAL A 167 4.56 -7.54 -7.18
CA VAL A 167 3.50 -6.54 -7.01
C VAL A 167 4.05 -5.26 -6.38
N CYS A 168 4.87 -5.37 -5.32
CA CYS A 168 5.47 -4.20 -4.67
C CYS A 168 6.34 -3.40 -5.65
N ARG A 169 7.23 -4.07 -6.40
CA ARG A 169 8.07 -3.44 -7.42
C ARG A 169 7.24 -2.78 -8.52
N ASN A 170 6.26 -3.50 -9.06
CA ASN A 170 5.43 -2.99 -10.16
C ASN A 170 4.59 -1.79 -9.73
N ASN A 171 4.06 -1.80 -8.50
CA ASN A 171 3.33 -0.65 -7.95
C ASN A 171 4.25 0.56 -7.74
N LEU A 172 5.45 0.35 -7.19
CA LEU A 172 6.46 1.41 -7.08
C LEU A 172 6.76 2.02 -8.44
N ILE A 173 7.09 1.19 -9.43
CA ILE A 173 7.37 1.63 -10.82
C ILE A 173 6.18 2.37 -11.42
N LYS A 174 4.97 1.82 -11.31
CA LYS A 174 3.73 2.43 -11.80
C LYS A 174 3.48 3.80 -11.18
N TYR A 175 3.78 3.98 -9.90
CA TYR A 175 3.60 5.25 -9.21
C TYR A 175 4.70 6.26 -9.54
N LEU A 176 5.96 5.81 -9.69
CA LEU A 176 7.05 6.66 -10.18
C LEU A 176 6.73 7.24 -11.56
N GLY A 177 6.20 6.43 -12.48
CA GLY A 177 5.75 6.89 -13.81
C GLY A 177 4.55 7.86 -13.79
N LYS A 178 3.97 8.17 -12.63
CA LYS A 178 2.85 9.11 -12.46
C LYS A 178 3.25 10.41 -11.78
N MET A 179 4.52 10.61 -11.46
CA MET A 179 4.99 11.83 -10.78
C MET A 179 6.26 12.37 -11.42
N TRP A 180 6.48 13.67 -11.30
CA TRP A 180 7.77 14.26 -11.62
C TRP A 180 8.80 13.84 -10.56
N VAL A 181 9.78 13.03 -10.95
CA VAL A 181 10.84 12.58 -10.05
C VAL A 181 11.93 13.65 -10.00
N ASN A 182 12.17 14.20 -8.82
CA ASN A 182 13.12 15.29 -8.58
C ASN A 182 13.91 15.03 -7.29
N ASN A 183 14.50 13.83 -7.19
CA ASN A 183 15.37 13.50 -6.07
C ASN A 183 16.75 13.06 -6.58
N PRO A 184 17.82 13.84 -6.32
CA PRO A 184 19.18 13.57 -6.81
C PRO A 184 19.77 12.25 -6.30
N ASP A 185 19.28 11.78 -5.16
CA ASP A 185 19.59 10.49 -4.55
C ASP A 185 19.52 9.32 -5.55
N LEU A 186 18.59 9.36 -6.50
CA LEU A 186 18.38 8.28 -7.47
C LEU A 186 19.47 8.16 -8.52
N HIS A 187 20.22 9.23 -8.77
CA HIS A 187 21.31 9.28 -9.74
C HIS A 187 22.64 8.82 -9.15
N ARG A 188 22.74 8.65 -7.83
CA ARG A 188 23.96 8.12 -7.20
C ARG A 188 24.17 6.66 -7.59
N SER A 189 25.38 6.29 -7.99
CA SER A 189 25.71 4.88 -8.17
C SER A 189 25.60 4.17 -6.83
N SER A 190 24.85 3.07 -6.79
CA SER A 190 24.68 2.24 -5.59
C SER A 190 24.98 0.79 -5.92
N THR A 191 26.23 0.50 -6.28
CA THR A 191 26.68 -0.89 -6.44
C THR A 191 26.68 -1.57 -5.09
N CYS A 192 25.83 -2.57 -4.89
CA CYS A 192 25.73 -3.34 -3.66
C CYS A 192 26.80 -4.41 -3.59
N CYS A 193 27.03 -5.15 -4.69
CA CYS A 193 28.03 -6.20 -4.74
C CYS A 193 29.34 -5.69 -5.34
N SER A 194 30.40 -5.69 -4.53
CA SER A 194 31.76 -5.32 -4.98
C SER A 194 32.55 -6.50 -5.55
N ASN A 195 31.97 -7.71 -5.62
CA ASN A 195 32.68 -8.89 -6.09
C ASN A 195 32.89 -8.81 -7.62
N PRO A 196 34.15 -8.81 -8.11
CA PRO A 196 34.42 -8.75 -9.54
C PRO A 196 34.07 -10.05 -10.27
N ASN A 197 33.95 -11.18 -9.55
CA ASN A 197 33.59 -12.46 -10.16
C ASN A 197 32.06 -12.55 -10.32
N PRO A 198 31.55 -12.87 -11.53
CA PRO A 198 30.12 -13.02 -11.73
C PRO A 198 29.61 -14.22 -10.91
N HIS A 199 28.84 -13.93 -9.86
CA HIS A 199 28.01 -14.95 -9.21
C HIS A 199 27.16 -15.62 -10.28
N GLN A 200 27.12 -16.96 -10.31
CA GLN A 200 26.45 -17.74 -11.36
C GLN A 200 25.06 -17.15 -11.64
N ARG A 201 24.89 -16.60 -12.85
CA ARG A 201 23.56 -16.24 -13.36
C ARG A 201 22.82 -17.55 -13.55
N ARG A 202 21.57 -17.66 -13.06
CA ARG A 202 20.70 -18.79 -13.41
C ARG A 202 20.73 -18.99 -14.93
N GLN A 203 21.28 -20.11 -15.39
CA GLN A 203 20.81 -20.69 -16.64
C GLN A 203 19.38 -21.15 -16.37
N MET A 204 18.50 -20.89 -17.33
CA MET A 204 17.03 -20.96 -17.19
C MET A 204 16.48 -22.39 -17.00
N TRP A 205 17.32 -23.38 -16.68
CA TRP A 205 17.07 -24.83 -16.84
C TRP A 205 17.69 -25.71 -15.73
N CYS A 206 17.73 -25.25 -14.48
CA CYS A 206 18.05 -26.13 -13.36
C CYS A 206 16.99 -25.98 -12.27
N ASP A 207 16.14 -27.00 -12.14
CA ASP A 207 15.14 -27.19 -11.07
C ASP A 207 15.82 -27.68 -9.78
N ASP A 208 16.92 -27.06 -9.38
CA ASP A 208 17.54 -27.32 -8.08
C ASP A 208 17.32 -26.14 -7.14
N ASP A 209 16.57 -26.45 -6.08
CA ASP A 209 16.30 -25.62 -4.93
C ASP A 209 17.62 -25.25 -4.21
N ALA A 210 17.75 -23.96 -3.86
CA ALA A 210 18.85 -23.39 -3.06
C ALA A 210 20.20 -23.13 -3.78
N ILE A 211 20.20 -22.38 -4.89
CA ILE A 211 21.38 -21.56 -5.22
C ILE A 211 21.35 -20.31 -4.33
N ASN A 212 22.37 -20.16 -3.48
CA ASN A 212 22.64 -19.00 -2.64
C ASN A 212 22.85 -17.76 -3.53
N GLU A 213 21.77 -17.13 -3.96
CA GLU A 213 21.83 -15.87 -4.71
C GLU A 213 22.42 -14.81 -3.78
N CYS A 214 23.58 -14.25 -4.16
CA CYS A 214 24.21 -13.17 -3.42
C CYS A 214 23.19 -12.04 -3.19
N GLU A 215 22.87 -11.76 -1.93
CA GLU A 215 21.85 -10.78 -1.53
C GLU A 215 22.15 -9.39 -2.11
N ALA A 216 23.43 -9.05 -2.18
CA ALA A 216 23.89 -7.81 -2.78
C ALA A 216 23.68 -7.77 -4.30
N CYS A 217 23.94 -8.86 -5.03
CA CYS A 217 23.64 -8.94 -6.47
C CYS A 217 22.14 -8.90 -6.74
N ASP A 218 21.33 -9.50 -5.87
CA ASP A 218 19.89 -9.45 -5.98
C ASP A 218 19.36 -8.03 -5.75
N ALA A 219 19.86 -7.34 -4.72
CA ALA A 219 19.59 -5.92 -4.51
C ALA A 219 20.00 -5.07 -5.73
N ASP A 220 21.19 -5.30 -6.31
CA ASP A 220 21.62 -4.61 -7.54
C ASP A 220 20.63 -4.77 -8.69
N ARG A 221 20.08 -5.98 -8.88
CA ARG A 221 19.04 -6.22 -9.91
C ARG A 221 17.76 -5.45 -9.63
N GLU A 222 17.30 -5.43 -8.39
CA GLU A 222 16.10 -4.68 -7.97
C GLU A 222 16.28 -3.18 -8.24
N ILE A 223 17.40 -2.61 -7.81
CA ILE A 223 17.71 -1.19 -8.04
C ILE A 223 17.81 -0.89 -9.53
N LYS A 224 18.45 -1.76 -10.32
CA LYS A 224 18.56 -1.58 -11.77
C LYS A 224 17.20 -1.51 -12.46
N MET A 225 16.25 -2.38 -12.09
CA MET A 225 14.89 -2.37 -12.65
C MET A 225 14.12 -1.07 -12.31
N ILE A 226 14.30 -0.56 -11.09
CA ILE A 226 13.65 0.69 -10.67
C ILE A 226 14.25 1.88 -11.44
N ARG A 227 15.60 1.96 -11.51
CA ARG A 227 16.30 3.04 -12.19
C ARG A 227 16.07 3.09 -13.70
N SER A 228 16.04 1.93 -14.38
CA SER A 228 15.81 1.88 -15.83
C SER A 228 14.48 2.51 -16.21
N THR A 229 13.49 2.42 -15.31
CA THR A 229 12.16 2.95 -15.56
C THR A 229 12.06 4.45 -15.29
N ILE A 230 12.90 5.02 -14.41
CA ILE A 230 12.92 6.47 -14.18
C ILE A 230 13.48 7.19 -15.42
N HIS A 231 14.53 6.66 -16.05
CA HIS A 231 15.15 7.28 -17.23
C HIS A 231 14.19 7.31 -18.44
N SER A 232 13.36 6.28 -18.62
CA SER A 232 12.41 6.22 -19.75
C SER A 232 11.25 7.22 -19.70
N TYR A 233 11.03 7.92 -18.58
CA TYR A 233 9.97 8.94 -18.45
C TYR A 233 10.49 10.38 -18.56
N HIS A 234 11.82 10.56 -18.66
CA HIS A 234 12.47 11.87 -18.74
C HIS A 234 13.21 12.10 -20.07
N GLU A 235 13.10 11.16 -21.01
CA GLU A 235 13.40 11.32 -22.45
C GLU A 235 12.10 11.61 -23.21
#